data_AF-A0A7S1VUG3-F1
#
_entry.id   AF-A0A7S1VUG3-F1
#
_cell.length_a   1.000
_cell.length_b   1.000
_cell.length_c   1.000
_cell.angle_alpha   90.00
_cell.angle_beta   90.00
_cell.angle_gamma   90.00
#
_symmetry.space_group_name_H-M   'P 1'
#
loop_
_entity.id
_entity.type
_entity.pdbx_description
1 polymer ?
#
loop_
_entity_poly.entity_id
_entity_poly.type
_entity_poly.pdbx_seq_one_letter_code
_entity_poly.pdbx_strand_id
1 'polypeptide(L)'
;ANLMMVIVLRSLRLNLRYGLDPESAPSTFASYGFLHLVLNKERESVRFFNLAQHIMKRHNSKFNRAAAHTVIYGLGLHIKIPIEKCYEPLIEGYRAGEMHGDTGLGLICANLS
;
A
#
# COMPACT_ATOMS: atom_id res chain seq x y z
N ALA A 1 8.23 -0.89 -20.30
CA ALA A 1 6.99 -0.28 -19.78
C ALA A 1 5.92 -1.34 -19.64
N ASN A 2 5.32 -1.62 -18.47
CA ASN A 2 5.89 -1.67 -17.12
C ASN A 2 5.05 -2.74 -16.39
N LEU A 3 5.60 -3.94 -16.17
CA LEU A 3 4.86 -5.13 -15.69
C LEU A 3 4.00 -4.80 -14.45
N MET A 4 4.51 -3.96 -13.57
CA MET A 4 3.82 -3.44 -12.39
C MET A 4 2.48 -2.74 -12.72
N MET A 5 2.42 -1.89 -13.74
CA MET A 5 1.16 -1.24 -14.15
C MET A 5 0.11 -2.25 -14.60
N VAL A 6 0.52 -3.25 -15.39
CA VAL A 6 -0.39 -4.29 -15.86
C VAL A 6 -0.92 -5.13 -14.70
N ILE A 7 -0.06 -5.47 -13.74
CA ILE A 7 -0.44 -6.22 -12.52
C ILE A 7 -1.43 -5.41 -11.68
N VAL A 8 -1.14 -4.13 -11.42
CA VAL A 8 -2.00 -3.27 -10.60
C VAL A 8 -3.36 -3.09 -11.24
N LEU A 9 -3.43 -2.78 -12.54
CA LEU A 9 -4.69 -2.63 -13.27
C LEU A 9 -5.49 -3.95 -13.33
N ARG A 10 -4.81 -5.09 -13.49
CA ARG A 10 -5.45 -6.41 -13.46
C ARG A 10 -6.03 -6.70 -12.07
N SER A 11 -5.27 -6.45 -11.01
CA SER A 11 -5.72 -6.67 -9.63
C SER A 11 -6.90 -5.75 -9.28
N LEU A 12 -6.84 -4.48 -9.70
CA LEU A 12 -7.92 -3.52 -9.54
C LEU A 12 -9.18 -4.01 -10.26
N ARG A 13 -9.06 -4.47 -11.50
CA ARG A 13 -10.19 -5.01 -12.26
C ARG A 13 -10.83 -6.22 -11.56
N LEU A 14 -10.04 -7.10 -10.97
CA LEU A 14 -10.56 -8.27 -10.23
C LEU A 14 -11.35 -7.82 -8.99
N ASN A 15 -10.79 -6.91 -8.20
CA ASN A 15 -11.44 -6.36 -7.01
C ASN A 15 -12.74 -5.60 -7.33
N LEU A 16 -12.78 -4.90 -8.47
CA LEU A 16 -13.99 -4.21 -8.91
C LEU A 16 -15.06 -5.15 -9.48
N ARG A 17 -14.65 -6.23 -10.14
CA ARG A 17 -15.58 -7.14 -10.83
C ARG A 17 -16.19 -8.20 -9.90
N TYR A 18 -15.40 -8.72 -8.97
CA TYR A 18 -15.80 -9.86 -8.14
C TYR A 18 -15.98 -9.50 -6.66
N GLY A 19 -15.79 -8.22 -6.31
CA GLY A 19 -15.79 -7.76 -4.93
C GLY A 19 -14.38 -7.62 -4.37
N LEU A 20 -14.29 -6.86 -3.28
CA LEU A 20 -13.02 -6.55 -2.62
C LEU A 20 -12.51 -7.79 -1.89
N ASP A 21 -11.35 -8.30 -2.29
CA ASP A 21 -10.62 -9.27 -1.48
C ASP A 21 -9.97 -8.51 -0.31
N PRO A 22 -10.37 -8.76 0.94
CA PRO A 22 -9.89 -7.99 2.08
C PRO A 22 -8.37 -8.00 2.25
N GLU A 23 -7.70 -9.08 1.84
CA GLU A 23 -6.26 -9.21 2.00
C GLU A 23 -5.46 -8.55 0.87
N SER A 24 -5.85 -8.68 -0.39
CA SER A 24 -5.12 -8.07 -1.52
C SER A 24 -5.59 -6.67 -1.93
N ALA A 25 -6.81 -6.27 -1.55
CA ALA A 25 -7.33 -4.95 -1.90
C ALA A 25 -6.48 -3.79 -1.36
N PRO A 26 -6.03 -3.76 -0.08
CA PRO A 26 -5.23 -2.65 0.43
C PRO A 26 -3.98 -2.35 -0.42
N SER A 27 -3.16 -3.38 -0.69
CA SER A 27 -1.94 -3.22 -1.50
C SER A 27 -2.24 -2.85 -2.96
N THR A 28 -3.34 -3.37 -3.52
CA THR A 28 -3.80 -3.03 -4.87
C THR A 28 -4.19 -1.55 -4.99
N PHE A 29 -5.03 -1.04 -4.09
CA PHE A 29 -5.43 0.37 -4.11
C PHE A 29 -4.28 1.30 -3.73
N ALA A 30 -3.39 0.90 -2.82
CA ALA A 30 -2.16 1.64 -2.53
C ALA A 30 -1.29 1.77 -3.79
N SER A 31 -1.06 0.66 -4.50
CA SER A 31 -0.26 0.65 -5.73
C SER A 31 -0.91 1.47 -6.84
N TYR A 32 -2.24 1.46 -6.94
CA TYR A 32 -2.96 2.31 -7.88
C TYR A 32 -2.81 3.81 -7.53
N GLY A 33 -2.83 4.15 -6.24
CA GLY A 33 -2.49 5.49 -5.76
C GLY A 33 -1.08 5.91 -6.16
N PHE A 34 -0.11 5.02 -6.01
CA PHE A 34 1.27 5.27 -6.45
C PHE A 34 1.38 5.51 -7.97
N LEU A 35 0.62 4.79 -8.79
CA LEU A 35 0.57 5.08 -10.23
C LEU A 35 0.06 6.51 -10.51
N HIS A 36 -0.94 6.96 -9.76
CA HIS A 36 -1.41 8.34 -9.86
C HIS A 36 -0.31 9.35 -9.44
N LEU A 37 0.47 9.04 -8.40
CA LEU A 37 1.60 9.87 -7.98
C LEU A 37 2.65 10.02 -9.09
N VAL A 38 3.06 8.91 -9.71
CA VAL A 38 4.03 8.89 -10.82
C VAL A 38 3.51 9.67 -12.04
N LEU A 39 2.19 9.75 -12.21
CA LEU A 39 1.54 10.54 -13.26
C LEU A 39 1.26 12.00 -12.85
N ASN A 40 1.85 12.48 -11.75
CA ASN A 40 1.63 13.83 -11.19
C ASN A 40 0.16 14.14 -10.84
N LYS A 41 -0.63 13.10 -10.54
CA LYS A 41 -2.03 13.19 -10.09
C LYS A 41 -2.09 13.04 -8.57
N GLU A 42 -1.52 14.00 -7.86
CA GLU A 42 -1.32 13.92 -6.41
C GLU A 42 -2.62 13.76 -5.62
N ARG A 43 -3.68 14.48 -6.01
CA ARG A 43 -4.98 14.43 -5.31
C ARG A 43 -5.58 13.03 -5.37
N GLU A 44 -5.53 12.41 -6.54
CA GLU A 44 -5.97 11.05 -6.77
C GLU A 44 -5.11 10.04 -6.01
N SER A 45 -3.79 10.24 -5.99
CA SER A 45 -2.87 9.42 -5.21
C SER A 45 -3.26 9.39 -3.73
N VAL A 46 -3.45 10.55 -3.11
CA VAL A 46 -3.84 10.66 -1.70
C VAL A 46 -5.20 10.01 -1.45
N ARG A 47 -6.16 10.19 -2.35
CA ARG A 47 -7.47 9.55 -2.25
C ARG A 47 -7.36 8.02 -2.22
N PHE A 48 -6.51 7.43 -3.06
CA PHE A 48 -6.32 5.99 -3.10
C PHE A 48 -5.48 5.44 -1.93
N PHE A 49 -4.51 6.20 -1.44
CA PHE A 49 -3.80 5.86 -0.20
C PHE A 49 -4.75 5.84 1.00
N ASN A 50 -5.64 6.83 1.12
CA ASN A 50 -6.65 6.86 2.17
C ASN A 50 -7.66 5.71 2.03
N LEU A 51 -8.05 5.36 0.81
CA LEU A 51 -8.92 4.20 0.56
C LEU A 51 -8.24 2.90 1.00
N ALA A 52 -6.97 2.70 0.66
CA ALA A 52 -6.21 1.53 1.07
C ALA A 52 -6.13 1.41 2.61
N GLN A 53 -5.85 2.51 3.31
CA GLN A 53 -5.88 2.54 4.77
C GLN A 53 -7.27 2.21 5.33
N HIS A 54 -8.33 2.75 4.73
CA HIS A 54 -9.69 2.48 5.17
C HIS A 54 -10.06 1.00 5.04
N ILE A 55 -9.73 0.37 3.90
CA ILE A 55 -9.96 -1.06 3.67
C ILE A 55 -9.18 -1.89 4.70
N MET A 56 -7.90 -1.57 4.90
CA MET A 56 -7.03 -2.28 5.84
C MET A 56 -7.56 -2.21 7.27
N LYS A 57 -8.02 -1.03 7.72
CA LYS A 57 -8.64 -0.85 9.05
C LYS A 57 -9.98 -1.58 9.16
N ARG A 58 -10.84 -1.45 8.15
CA ARG A 58 -12.19 -2.04 8.16
C ARG A 58 -12.17 -3.57 8.22
N HIS A 59 -11.23 -4.19 7.52
CA HIS A 59 -11.17 -5.64 7.40
C HIS A 59 -10.09 -6.29 8.28
N ASN A 60 -9.31 -5.49 9.02
CA ASN A 60 -8.17 -5.95 9.80
C ASN A 60 -7.20 -6.82 8.98
N SER A 61 -6.97 -6.47 7.71
CA SER A 61 -6.10 -7.24 6.81
C SER A 61 -4.70 -7.36 7.37
N LYS A 62 -4.14 -8.56 7.34
CA LYS A 62 -2.85 -8.87 7.97
C LYS A 62 -1.77 -9.26 6.98
N PHE A 63 -2.12 -9.97 5.89
CA PHE A 63 -1.13 -10.59 5.01
C PHE A 63 -0.40 -9.57 4.12
N ASN A 64 -1.12 -8.66 3.47
CA ASN A 64 -0.48 -7.64 2.59
C ASN A 64 -0.36 -6.27 3.25
N ARG A 65 -0.39 -6.24 4.60
CA ARG A 65 -0.25 -5.00 5.36
C ARG A 65 1.13 -4.38 5.15
N ALA A 66 2.19 -5.18 5.14
CA ALA A 66 3.55 -4.74 4.81
C ALA A 66 3.59 -4.04 3.44
N ALA A 67 3.11 -4.72 2.40
CA ALA A 67 3.01 -4.18 1.04
C ALA A 67 2.28 -2.84 0.97
N ALA A 68 1.11 -2.74 1.62
CA ALA A 68 0.32 -1.52 1.63
C ALA A 68 1.06 -0.38 2.33
N HIS A 69 1.68 -0.62 3.50
CA HIS A 69 2.43 0.40 4.23
C HIS A 69 3.68 0.86 3.48
N THR A 70 4.44 -0.05 2.86
CA THR A 70 5.60 0.31 2.02
C THR A 70 5.18 1.30 0.94
N VAL A 71 4.09 1.01 0.22
CA VAL A 71 3.65 1.87 -0.88
C VAL A 71 3.08 3.19 -0.37
N ILE A 72 2.25 3.15 0.68
CA ILE A 72 1.58 4.34 1.20
C ILE A 72 2.57 5.29 1.88
N TYR A 73 3.41 4.79 2.78
CA TYR A 73 4.27 5.63 3.62
C TYR A 73 5.69 5.71 3.08
N GLY A 74 6.25 4.58 2.65
CA GLY A 74 7.60 4.51 2.11
C GLY A 74 7.76 5.21 0.76
N LEU A 75 6.77 5.10 -0.12
CA LEU A 75 6.87 5.62 -1.50
C LEU A 75 5.94 6.80 -1.82
N GLY A 76 4.89 7.01 -1.02
CA GLY A 76 3.82 7.95 -1.34
C GLY A 76 3.75 9.17 -0.44
N LEU A 77 3.26 8.97 0.77
CA LEU A 77 2.85 10.04 1.68
C LEU A 77 4.00 10.81 2.29
N HIS A 78 5.22 10.27 2.39
CA HIS A 78 6.37 11.03 2.91
C HIS A 78 6.66 12.33 2.13
N ILE A 79 6.15 12.45 0.89
CA ILE A 79 6.22 13.67 0.08
C ILE A 79 5.29 14.78 0.61
N LYS A 80 4.22 14.40 1.32
CA LYS A 80 3.15 15.30 1.79
C LYS A 80 3.00 15.37 3.30
N ILE A 81 3.49 14.37 4.04
CA ILE A 81 3.48 14.36 5.50
C ILE A 81 4.91 14.28 6.03
N PRO A 82 5.18 14.86 7.21
CA PRO A 82 6.49 14.72 7.86
C PRO A 82 6.89 13.24 7.97
N ILE A 83 8.16 12.96 7.69
CA ILE A 83 8.69 11.59 7.66
C ILE A 83 8.53 10.89 9.02
N GLU A 84 8.54 11.65 10.11
CA GLU A 84 8.34 11.17 11.48
C GLU A 84 6.95 10.53 11.67
N LYS A 85 5.95 10.99 10.90
CA LYS A 85 4.60 10.39 10.90
C LYS A 85 4.50 9.13 10.05
N CYS A 86 5.55 8.79 9.30
CA CYS A 86 5.62 7.59 8.47
C CYS A 86 6.25 6.41 9.21
N TYR A 87 7.04 6.65 10.27
CA TYR A 87 7.78 5.60 10.97
C TYR A 87 6.88 4.57 11.66
N GLU A 88 5.88 4.99 12.46
CA GLU A 88 5.01 4.05 13.17
C GLU A 88 4.25 3.11 12.20
N PRO A 89 3.62 3.60 11.11
CA PRO A 89 3.03 2.73 10.10
C PRO A 89 4.02 1.78 9.42
N LEU A 90 5.29 2.18 9.24
CA LEU A 90 6.32 1.33 8.67
C LEU A 90 6.75 0.24 9.67
N ILE A 91 6.88 0.56 10.96
CA ILE A 91 7.13 -0.43 12.02
C ILE A 91 5.98 -1.47 12.07
N GLU A 92 4.73 -1.01 11.96
CA GLU A 92 3.57 -1.91 11.84
C GLU A 92 3.66 -2.81 10.61
N GLY A 93 4.08 -2.25 9.47
CA GLY A 93 4.33 -2.99 8.23
C GLY A 93 5.42 -4.06 8.39
N TYR A 94 6.54 -3.72 9.03
CA TYR A 94 7.63 -4.66 9.32
C TYR A 94 7.15 -5.84 10.17
N ARG A 95 6.47 -5.56 11.29
CA ARG A 95 5.92 -6.61 12.17
C ARG A 95 4.92 -7.52 11.44
N ALA A 96 4.09 -6.95 10.58
CA ALA A 96 3.16 -7.74 9.76
C ALA A 96 3.90 -8.66 8.77
N GLY A 97 4.96 -8.15 8.13
CA GLY A 97 5.81 -8.93 7.22
C GLY A 97 6.51 -10.11 7.92
N GLU A 98 7.03 -9.89 9.13
CA GLU A 98 7.63 -10.96 9.95
C GLU A 98 6.61 -12.03 10.35
N MET A 99 5.42 -11.62 10.80
CA MET A 99 4.39 -12.57 11.26
C MET A 99 3.77 -13.39 10.14
N HIS A 100 3.68 -12.84 8.91
CA HIS A 100 2.91 -13.44 7.82
C HIS A 100 3.75 -13.91 6.63
N GLY A 101 5.08 -13.85 6.76
CA GLY A 101 6.02 -14.39 5.77
C GLY A 101 6.33 -13.47 4.59
N ASP A 102 5.87 -12.22 4.62
CA ASP A 102 6.27 -11.19 3.65
C ASP A 102 7.55 -10.49 4.12
N THR A 103 8.62 -11.27 4.27
CA THR A 103 9.89 -10.81 4.84
C THR A 103 10.60 -9.78 3.97
N GLY A 104 10.41 -9.84 2.64
CA GLY A 104 10.97 -8.87 1.71
C GLY A 104 10.41 -7.46 1.92
N LEU A 105 9.08 -7.31 1.91
CA LEU A 105 8.44 -6.00 2.13
C LEU A 105 8.48 -5.58 3.60
N GLY A 106 8.51 -6.55 4.53
CA GLY A 106 8.79 -6.29 5.94
C GLY A 106 10.15 -5.63 6.13
N LEU A 107 11.21 -6.17 5.51
CA LEU A 107 12.56 -5.59 5.61
C LEU A 107 12.66 -4.21 4.97
N ILE A 108 11.93 -3.98 3.87
CA ILE A 108 11.84 -2.63 3.28
C ILE A 108 11.19 -1.65 4.25
N CYS A 109 10.12 -2.06 4.94
CA CYS A 109 9.52 -1.23 5.98
C CYS A 109 10.51 -0.88 7.10
N ALA A 110 11.30 -1.87 7.58
CA ALA A 110 12.30 -1.65 8.62
C ALA A 110 13.45 -0.71 8.18
N ASN A 111 13.84 -0.73 6.91
CA ASN A 111 14.89 0.16 6.39
C ASN A 111 14.38 1.60 6.15
N LEU A 112 13.06 1.80 6.10
CA LEU A 112 12.43 3.11 5.87
C LEU A 112 11.86 3.72 7.16
N SER A 113 11.79 2.95 8.24
CA SER A 113 11.43 3.39 9.60
C SER A 113 12.63 3.91 10.36
#